data_AF-A0A075MU17-F1
#
_entry.id   AF-A0A075MU17-F1
#
_cell.length_a   1.000
_cell.length_b   1.000
_cell.length_c   1.000
_cell.angle_alpha   90.00
_cell.angle_beta   90.00
_cell.angle_gamma   90.00
#
_symmetry.space_group_name_H-M   'P 1'
#
loop_
_entity.id
_entity.type
_entity.pdbx_description
1 polymer ?
#
loop_
_entity_poly.entity_id
_entity_poly.type
_entity_poly.pdbx_seq_one_letter_code
_entity_poly.pdbx_strand_id
1 'polypeptide(L)'
;MSATTAAVEYYNIKFGDNAQAAFVHLVREIGEIAFAMEKQNAEHAKLEITESIALLHYLASKYNLDVPANMQALYSKKLEGLRAK
;
A
#
# COMPACT_ATOMS: atom_id res chain seq x y z
N MET A 1 -1.21 -20.29 2.02
CA MET A 1 -0.74 -19.06 1.35
C MET A 1 -1.30 -17.87 2.12
N SER A 2 -0.47 -16.87 2.49
CA SER A 2 -0.97 -15.67 3.16
C SER A 2 -1.61 -14.71 2.14
N ALA A 3 -2.52 -13.83 2.58
CA ALA A 3 -3.12 -12.81 1.70
C ALA A 3 -2.03 -11.92 1.04
N THR A 4 -1.01 -11.54 1.81
CA THR A 4 0.15 -10.80 1.32
C THR A 4 0.93 -11.58 0.26
N THR A 5 1.13 -12.89 0.46
CA THR A 5 1.83 -13.74 -0.52
C THR A 5 1.08 -13.80 -1.84
N ALA A 6 -0.24 -13.96 -1.81
CA ALA A 6 -1.08 -13.99 -3.01
C ALA A 6 -1.04 -12.67 -3.79
N ALA A 7 -1.13 -11.54 -3.07
CA ALA A 7 -1.02 -10.20 -3.65
C ALA A 7 0.33 -9.96 -4.33
N VAL A 8 1.43 -10.31 -3.64
CA VAL A 8 2.79 -10.17 -4.17
C VAL A 8 2.99 -11.05 -5.40
N GLU A 9 2.49 -12.29 -5.38
CA GLU A 9 2.55 -13.20 -6.53
C GLU A 9 1.79 -12.65 -7.73
N TYR A 10 0.55 -12.16 -7.53
CA TYR A 10 -0.24 -11.54 -8.59
C TYR A 10 0.49 -10.35 -9.24
N TYR A 11 1.03 -9.43 -8.44
CA TYR A 11 1.71 -8.25 -8.98
C TYR A 11 3.10 -8.56 -9.55
N ASN A 12 3.78 -9.61 -9.08
CA ASN A 12 4.96 -10.15 -9.76
C ASN A 12 4.62 -10.64 -11.16
N ILE A 13 3.48 -11.32 -11.35
CA ILE A 13 3.02 -11.72 -12.69
C ILE A 13 2.62 -10.51 -13.53
N LYS A 14 1.90 -9.54 -12.94
CA LYS A 14 1.37 -8.37 -13.65
C LYS A 14 2.46 -7.38 -14.09
N PHE A 15 3.44 -7.12 -13.23
CA PHE A 15 4.43 -6.05 -13.42
C PHE A 15 5.87 -6.54 -13.53
N GLY A 16 6.18 -7.78 -13.14
CA GLY A 16 7.54 -8.31 -13.16
C GLY A 16 8.47 -7.46 -12.30
N ASP A 17 9.47 -6.85 -12.93
CA ASP A 17 10.43 -5.94 -12.27
C ASP A 17 10.16 -4.46 -12.55
N ASN A 18 9.05 -4.13 -13.23
CA ASN A 18 8.67 -2.77 -13.53
C ASN A 18 7.98 -2.10 -12.33
N ALA A 19 8.77 -1.78 -11.30
CA ALA A 19 8.30 -1.11 -10.09
C ALA A 19 7.71 0.28 -10.39
N GLN A 20 8.17 0.97 -11.44
CA GLN A 20 7.64 2.27 -11.86
C GLN A 20 6.19 2.14 -12.35
N ALA A 21 5.90 1.15 -13.21
CA ALA A 21 4.54 0.90 -13.69
C ALA A 21 3.59 0.52 -12.54
N ALA A 22 4.06 -0.28 -11.59
CA ALA A 22 3.29 -0.61 -10.39
C ALA A 22 3.02 0.62 -9.51
N PHE A 23 4.01 1.52 -9.37
CA PHE A 23 3.80 2.78 -8.63
C PHE A 23 2.78 3.69 -9.34
N VAL A 24 2.82 3.79 -10.66
CA VAL A 24 1.82 4.54 -11.43
C VAL A 24 0.42 3.92 -11.26
N HIS A 25 0.30 2.59 -11.21
CA HIS A 25 -0.97 1.92 -10.92
C HIS A 25 -1.47 2.25 -9.51
N LEU A 26 -0.60 2.21 -8.49
CA LEU A 26 -0.95 2.64 -7.13
C LEU A 26 -1.52 4.07 -7.09
N VAL A 27 -0.93 5.00 -7.84
CA VAL A 27 -1.44 6.39 -7.93
C VAL A 27 -2.84 6.43 -8.54
N ARG A 28 -3.15 5.55 -9.50
CA ARG A 28 -4.50 5.45 -10.08
C ARG A 28 -5.51 4.93 -9.05
N GLU A 29 -5.16 3.88 -8.30
CA GLU A 29 -6.05 3.35 -7.26
C GLU A 29 -6.32 4.38 -6.16
N ILE A 30 -5.33 5.21 -5.80
CA ILE A 30 -5.54 6.35 -4.90
C ILE A 30 -6.53 7.37 -5.50
N GLY A 31 -6.50 7.59 -6.81
CA GLY A 31 -7.49 8.40 -7.52
C GLY A 31 -8.90 7.81 -7.44
N GLU A 32 -9.03 6.49 -7.61
CA GLU A 32 -10.31 5.79 -7.48
C GLU A 32 -10.84 5.83 -6.04
N ILE A 33 -9.98 5.75 -5.02
CA ILE A 33 -10.37 5.99 -3.62
C ILE A 33 -11.00 7.38 -3.46
N ALA A 34 -10.33 8.42 -3.97
CA ALA A 34 -10.83 9.78 -3.88
C ALA A 34 -12.18 9.93 -4.59
N PHE A 35 -12.30 9.39 -5.80
CA PHE A 35 -13.55 9.38 -6.56
C PHE A 35 -14.68 8.65 -5.81
N ALA A 36 -14.42 7.47 -5.26
CA ALA A 36 -15.40 6.70 -4.49
C ALA A 36 -15.87 7.48 -3.24
N MET A 37 -14.97 8.19 -2.56
CA MET A 37 -15.33 9.06 -1.43
C MET A 37 -16.22 10.22 -1.86
N GLU A 38 -15.93 10.89 -2.98
CA GLU A 38 -16.78 11.95 -3.54
C GLU A 38 -18.19 11.45 -3.88
N LYS A 39 -18.30 10.19 -4.32
CA LYS A 39 -19.58 9.54 -4.63
C LYS A 39 -20.27 8.91 -3.41
N GLN A 40 -19.71 9.06 -2.21
CA GLN A 40 -20.19 8.40 -0.98
C GLN A 40 -20.32 6.87 -1.13
N ASN A 41 -19.50 6.27 -1.99
CA ASN A 41 -19.50 4.84 -2.25
C ASN A 41 -18.44 4.13 -1.40
N ALA A 42 -18.82 3.81 -0.16
CA ALA A 42 -17.91 3.21 0.82
C ALA A 42 -17.40 1.83 0.40
N GLU A 43 -18.19 1.02 -0.31
CA GLU A 43 -17.77 -0.31 -0.74
C GLU A 43 -16.69 -0.24 -1.82
N HIS A 44 -16.84 0.68 -2.79
CA HIS A 44 -15.81 0.91 -3.78
C HIS A 44 -14.53 1.45 -3.12
N ALA A 45 -14.64 2.43 -2.20
CA ALA A 45 -13.47 2.93 -1.49
C ALA A 45 -12.71 1.82 -0.72
N LYS A 46 -13.43 0.90 -0.07
CA LYS A 46 -12.81 -0.25 0.63
C LYS A 46 -12.07 -1.18 -0.33
N LEU A 47 -12.63 -1.43 -1.51
CA LEU A 47 -11.98 -2.24 -2.54
C LEU A 47 -10.65 -1.59 -2.97
N GLU A 48 -10.68 -0.31 -3.32
CA GLU A 48 -9.47 0.40 -3.81
C GLU A 48 -8.41 0.58 -2.73
N ILE A 49 -8.82 0.76 -1.47
CA ILE A 49 -7.90 0.72 -0.32
C ILE A 49 -7.24 -0.66 -0.22
N THR A 50 -7.99 -1.74 -0.41
CA THR A 50 -7.46 -3.10 -0.36
C THR A 50 -6.46 -3.36 -1.48
N GLU A 51 -6.78 -2.95 -2.71
CA GLU A 51 -5.85 -3.03 -3.84
C GLU A 51 -4.58 -2.20 -3.62
N SER A 52 -4.73 -0.99 -3.09
CA SER A 52 -3.61 -0.12 -2.75
C SER A 52 -2.68 -0.74 -1.70
N ILE A 53 -3.24 -1.38 -0.66
CA ILE A 53 -2.45 -2.10 0.36
C ILE A 53 -1.70 -3.28 -0.27
N ALA A 54 -2.37 -4.06 -1.13
CA ALA A 54 -1.76 -5.17 -1.85
C ALA A 54 -0.60 -4.71 -2.76
N LEU A 55 -0.77 -3.62 -3.49
CA LEU A 55 0.27 -2.96 -4.30
C LEU A 55 1.46 -2.49 -3.46
N LEU A 56 1.20 -1.90 -2.30
CA LEU A 56 2.26 -1.45 -1.39
C LEU A 56 3.08 -2.63 -0.85
N HIS A 57 2.46 -3.78 -0.58
CA HIS A 57 3.21 -4.99 -0.21
C HIS A 57 4.09 -5.50 -1.35
N TYR A 58 3.60 -5.50 -2.59
CA TYR A 58 4.40 -5.82 -3.76
C TYR A 58 5.59 -4.86 -3.90
N LEU A 59 5.37 -3.55 -3.84
CA LEU A 59 6.44 -2.56 -3.93
C LEU A 59 7.45 -2.74 -2.79
N ALA A 60 7.00 -2.95 -1.55
CA ALA A 60 7.88 -3.23 -0.42
C ALA A 60 8.79 -4.43 -0.68
N SER A 61 8.27 -5.51 -1.30
CA SER A 61 9.08 -6.67 -1.66
C SER A 61 10.17 -6.33 -2.70
N LYS A 62 9.87 -5.45 -3.68
CA LYS A 62 10.84 -5.02 -4.69
C LYS A 62 11.96 -4.14 -4.13
N TYR A 63 11.67 -3.38 -3.08
CA TYR A 63 12.65 -2.55 -2.38
C TYR A 63 13.28 -3.25 -1.16
N ASN A 64 12.98 -4.54 -0.94
CA ASN A 64 13.45 -5.34 0.20
C ASN A 64 13.18 -4.64 1.56
N LEU A 65 11.98 -4.07 1.73
CA LEU A 65 11.60 -3.34 2.92
C LEU A 65 11.01 -4.27 3.99
N ASP A 66 11.55 -4.19 5.21
CA ASP A 66 10.88 -4.69 6.41
C ASP A 66 9.86 -3.64 6.88
N VAL A 67 8.64 -3.71 6.34
CA VAL A 67 7.59 -2.73 6.61
C VAL A 67 7.21 -2.67 8.10
N PRO A 68 6.95 -3.80 8.80
CA PRO A 68 6.66 -3.77 10.24
C PRO A 68 7.78 -3.11 11.07
N ALA A 69 9.04 -3.52 10.86
CA ALA A 69 10.16 -2.96 11.64
C ALA A 69 10.37 -1.47 11.35
N ASN A 70 10.30 -1.07 10.07
CA ASN A 70 10.47 0.32 9.66
C ASN A 70 9.33 1.21 10.19
N MET A 71 8.09 0.74 10.16
CA MET A 71 6.95 1.46 10.75
C MET A 71 7.13 1.60 12.26
N GLN A 72 7.51 0.52 12.95
CA GLN A 72 7.74 0.58 14.40
C GLN A 72 8.83 1.60 14.75
N ALA A 73 9.97 1.58 14.07
CA ALA A 73 11.05 2.53 14.30
C ALA A 73 10.63 3.99 14.02
N LEU A 74 9.97 4.23 12.87
CA LEU A 74 9.56 5.57 12.46
C LEU A 74 8.48 6.16 13.39
N TYR A 75 7.45 5.39 13.70
CA TYR A 75 6.30 5.89 14.43
C TYR A 75 6.50 5.91 15.95
N SER A 76 7.34 5.04 16.52
CA SER A 76 7.76 5.16 17.93
C SER A 76 8.39 6.53 18.18
N LYS A 77 9.35 6.93 17.33
CA LYS A 77 10.01 8.24 17.42
C LYS A 77 9.05 9.42 17.23
N LYS A 78 8.10 9.31 16.29
CA LYS A 78 7.06 10.35 16.09
C LYS A 78 6.16 10.48 17.32
N LEU A 79 5.76 9.34 17.93
CA LEU A 79 4.93 9.33 19.12
C LEU A 79 5.66 9.91 20.34
N GLU A 80 6.93 9.60 20.53
CA GLU A 80 7.77 10.24 21.56
C GLU A 80 7.77 11.77 21.43
N GLY A 81 7.97 12.27 20.20
CA GLY A 81 7.94 13.72 19.93
C GLY A 81 6.58 14.38 20.17
N LEU A 82 5.48 13.64 20.05
CA LEU A 82 4.14 14.13 20.40
C LEU A 82 3.88 14.12 21.90
N ARG A 83 4.43 13.14 22.63
CA ARG A 83 4.29 13.00 24.10
C ARG A 83 5.19 13.93 24.89
N ALA A 84 6.27 14.43 24.28
CA ALA A 84 7.18 15.39 24.88
C ALA A 84 6.70 16.85 24.77
N LYS A 85 5.53 17.09 24.15
CA LYS A 85 4.84 18.39 24.10
C LYS A 85 3.78 18.47 25.20
#